data_AF-A0A7C6M9G0-F1
#
_entry.id   AF-A0A7C6M9G0-F1
#
_cell.length_a   1.000
_cell.length_b   1.000
_cell.length_c   1.000
_cell.angle_alpha   90.00
_cell.angle_beta   90.00
_cell.angle_gamma   90.00
#
_symmetry.space_group_name_H-M   'P 1'
#
loop_
_entity.id
_entity.type
_entity.pdbx_description
1 polymer ?
#
loop_
_entity_poly.entity_id
_entity_poly.type
_entity_poly.pdbx_seq_one_letter_code
_entity_poly.pdbx_strand_id
1 'polypeptide(L)'
;MNHLNTPDPGTTDIVVLNSQERALVNRVFENLRVYSPETMVGIATRVMDLERLSVSISRYPSMYERGVLAGQTRSTETLIDTLCAYSDGERLLTLPTKAILGQGFLVAKFHAFSAITKVAVNSFFSDEDTQELRLATLNIMFTLMAEDVYMSLLDDPNLNETVRRAIAESLAELWEHRLDPNVLSVAPVLDAVWTVRDQIAPNFGTMIGTSELLLLSIALDDNWQKFISTQLGNSDVISSMEEFIFGLSFEDISLIRTELKNRGLTAIGRDEVPEIIGHKGTGSNEDPRVFYRAYTQRRNNANARKRLSAKGPWKTLEDHYMQFIFEQKHIKANNGGN
;
A
#
# COMPACT_ATOMS: atom_id res chain seq x y z
N MET A 1 -22.60 23.36 -21.82
CA MET A 1 -22.92 24.12 -20.60
C MET A 1 -22.11 23.48 -19.49
N ASN A 2 -20.98 24.12 -19.17
CA ASN A 2 -19.94 23.58 -18.29
C ASN A 2 -20.37 23.74 -16.83
N HIS A 3 -20.58 22.64 -16.11
CA HIS A 3 -20.52 22.65 -14.65
C HIS A 3 -19.09 22.29 -14.24
N LEU A 4 -18.29 23.34 -14.05
CA LEU A 4 -17.08 23.32 -13.24
C LEU A 4 -17.51 23.03 -11.80
N ASN A 5 -17.44 21.77 -11.38
CA ASN A 5 -17.39 21.44 -9.97
C ASN A 5 -15.93 21.15 -9.62
N THR A 6 -15.24 22.20 -9.19
CA THR A 6 -14.20 22.04 -8.17
C THR A 6 -14.88 21.49 -6.92
N PRO A 7 -14.38 20.41 -6.29
CA PRO A 7 -14.99 19.89 -5.08
C PRO A 7 -14.97 20.96 -3.98
N ASP A 8 -16.14 21.18 -3.35
CA ASP A 8 -16.26 22.03 -2.17
C ASP A 8 -15.40 21.41 -1.05
N PRO A 9 -14.55 22.18 -0.34
CA PRO A 9 -13.65 21.67 0.72
C PRO A 9 -14.37 21.09 1.96
N GLY A 10 -15.71 20.94 1.91
CA GLY A 10 -16.52 20.25 2.91
C GLY A 10 -17.31 19.05 2.37
N THR A 11 -17.04 18.59 1.13
CA THR A 11 -17.71 17.42 0.57
C THR A 11 -17.08 16.12 1.08
N THR A 12 -17.92 15.23 1.60
CA THR A 12 -17.55 13.87 2.05
C THR A 12 -17.61 12.85 0.91
N ASP A 13 -17.65 13.35 -0.32
CA ASP A 13 -17.87 12.59 -1.53
C ASP A 13 -16.59 11.87 -1.98
N ILE A 14 -16.75 10.61 -2.37
CA ILE A 14 -15.63 9.84 -2.92
C ILE A 14 -15.23 10.43 -4.27
N VAL A 15 -14.00 10.95 -4.33
CA VAL A 15 -13.40 11.46 -5.56
C VAL A 15 -13.13 10.29 -6.52
N VAL A 16 -13.92 10.21 -7.60
CA VAL A 16 -13.80 9.13 -8.59
C VAL A 16 -12.51 9.23 -9.38
N LEU A 17 -12.29 10.40 -9.98
CA LEU A 17 -11.08 10.77 -10.70
C LEU A 17 -10.61 12.12 -10.17
N ASN A 18 -9.40 12.17 -9.63
CA ASN A 18 -8.74 13.44 -9.32
C ASN A 18 -8.39 14.21 -10.62
N SER A 19 -7.87 15.42 -10.51
CA SER A 19 -7.57 16.28 -11.67
C SER A 19 -6.59 15.64 -12.65
N GLN A 20 -5.55 14.97 -12.16
CA GLN A 20 -4.54 14.28 -12.97
C GLN A 20 -5.12 13.04 -13.65
N GLU A 21 -5.80 12.18 -12.89
CA GLU A 21 -6.50 10.99 -13.38
C GLU A 21 -7.54 11.33 -14.44
N ARG A 22 -8.28 12.43 -14.25
CA ARG A 22 -9.26 12.90 -15.22
C ARG A 22 -8.61 13.36 -16.52
N ALA A 23 -7.50 14.09 -16.43
CA ALA A 23 -6.73 14.48 -17.60
C ALA A 23 -6.24 13.24 -18.38
N LEU A 24 -5.70 12.24 -17.67
CA LEU A 24 -5.26 10.98 -18.26
C LEU A 24 -6.37 10.23 -18.99
N VAL A 25 -7.52 10.04 -18.33
CA VAL A 25 -8.68 9.36 -18.92
C VAL A 25 -9.18 10.11 -20.16
N ASN A 26 -9.20 11.44 -20.13
CA ASN A 26 -9.59 12.25 -21.29
C ASN A 26 -8.64 12.08 -22.48
N ARG A 27 -7.31 12.08 -22.25
CA ARG A 27 -6.32 11.82 -23.31
C ARG A 27 -6.52 10.43 -23.93
N VAL A 28 -6.81 9.42 -23.10
CA VAL A 28 -7.14 8.07 -23.58
C VAL A 28 -8.39 8.07 -24.46
N PHE A 29 -9.46 8.77 -24.06
CA PHE A 29 -10.67 8.87 -24.86
C PHE A 29 -10.46 9.59 -26.18
N GLU A 30 -9.70 10.70 -26.19
CA GLU A 30 -9.40 11.44 -27.41
C GLU A 30 -8.66 10.59 -28.44
N ASN A 31 -7.64 9.85 -28.00
CA ASN A 31 -6.89 8.94 -28.85
C ASN A 31 -7.76 7.77 -29.34
N LEU A 32 -8.47 7.08 -28.44
CA LEU A 32 -9.31 5.93 -28.82
C LEU A 32 -10.50 6.31 -29.71
N ARG A 33 -10.98 7.55 -29.67
CA ARG A 33 -12.04 8.04 -30.56
C ARG A 33 -11.69 7.86 -32.04
N VAL A 34 -10.42 7.98 -32.38
CA VAL A 34 -9.94 7.87 -33.76
C VAL A 34 -9.65 6.42 -34.13
N TYR A 35 -9.08 5.64 -33.20
CA TYR A 35 -8.52 4.32 -33.51
C TYR A 35 -9.42 3.13 -33.14
N SER A 36 -10.21 3.23 -32.06
CA SER A 36 -11.10 2.15 -31.64
C SER A 36 -12.28 2.67 -30.78
N PRO A 37 -13.39 3.10 -31.43
CA PRO A 37 -14.57 3.59 -30.73
C PRO A 37 -15.22 2.56 -29.80
N GLU A 38 -15.19 1.27 -30.18
CA GLU A 38 -15.75 0.18 -29.36
C GLU A 38 -14.98 0.02 -28.04
N THR A 39 -13.65 0.03 -28.10
CA THR A 39 -12.81 -0.02 -26.89
C THR A 39 -13.04 1.20 -26.00
N MET A 40 -13.22 2.38 -26.60
CA MET A 40 -13.56 3.60 -25.86
C MET A 40 -14.88 3.43 -25.08
N VAL A 41 -15.94 2.90 -25.71
CA VAL A 41 -17.23 2.65 -25.04
C VAL A 41 -17.06 1.71 -23.84
N GLY A 42 -16.24 0.67 -24.00
CA GLY A 42 -15.92 -0.25 -22.89
C GLY A 42 -15.25 0.44 -21.70
N ILE A 43 -14.27 1.32 -21.96
CA ILE A 43 -13.61 2.09 -20.89
C ILE A 43 -14.56 3.12 -20.27
N ALA A 44 -15.32 3.84 -21.10
CA ALA A 44 -16.30 4.82 -20.64
C ALA A 44 -17.33 4.18 -19.70
N THR A 45 -17.83 2.98 -20.05
CA THR A 45 -18.74 2.21 -19.20
C THR A 45 -18.11 1.91 -17.83
N ARG A 46 -16.83 1.50 -17.80
CA ARG A 46 -16.12 1.24 -16.53
C ARG A 46 -15.99 2.49 -15.66
N VAL A 47 -15.68 3.64 -16.26
CA VAL A 47 -15.59 4.92 -15.53
C VAL A 47 -16.96 5.32 -15.00
N MET A 48 -18.01 5.18 -15.81
CA MET A 48 -19.40 5.45 -15.37
C MET A 48 -19.84 4.54 -14.22
N ASP A 49 -19.46 3.26 -14.23
CA ASP A 49 -19.79 2.34 -13.14
C ASP A 49 -19.06 2.72 -11.84
N LEU A 50 -17.83 3.26 -11.92
CA LEU A 50 -17.15 3.83 -10.75
C LEU A 50 -17.89 5.07 -10.21
N GLU A 51 -18.40 5.94 -11.08
CA GLU A 51 -19.20 7.10 -10.67
C GLU A 51 -20.51 6.68 -9.99
N ARG A 52 -21.17 5.63 -10.49
CA ARG A 52 -22.37 5.09 -9.85
C ARG A 52 -22.07 4.47 -8.48
N LEU A 53 -20.95 3.76 -8.36
CA LEU A 53 -20.50 3.21 -7.09
C LEU A 53 -20.19 4.32 -6.08
N SER A 54 -19.45 5.36 -6.47
CA SER A 54 -19.11 6.45 -5.55
C SER A 54 -20.35 7.16 -5.01
N VAL A 55 -21.32 7.49 -5.88
CA VAL A 55 -22.60 8.11 -5.48
C VAL A 55 -23.36 7.21 -4.49
N SER A 56 -23.31 5.89 -4.68
CA SER A 56 -23.98 4.96 -3.77
C SER A 56 -23.28 4.91 -2.41
N ILE A 57 -21.94 4.99 -2.39
CA ILE A 57 -21.15 4.96 -1.15
C ILE A 57 -21.25 6.29 -0.38
N SER A 58 -21.28 7.43 -1.07
CA SER A 58 -21.44 8.75 -0.46
C SER A 58 -22.73 8.92 0.35
N ARG A 59 -23.74 8.06 0.14
CA ARG A 59 -25.00 8.08 0.90
C ARG A 59 -24.87 7.46 2.30
N TYR A 60 -23.81 6.71 2.56
CA TYR A 60 -23.57 6.17 3.88
C TYR A 60 -23.02 7.24 4.82
N PRO A 61 -23.32 7.16 6.13
CA PRO A 61 -22.89 8.17 7.08
C PRO A 61 -21.37 8.39 7.06
N SER A 62 -20.97 9.67 7.10
CA SER A 62 -19.57 10.07 7.14
C SER A 62 -18.87 9.51 8.39
N MET A 63 -17.54 9.34 8.32
CA MET A 63 -16.74 9.01 9.50
C MET A 63 -16.76 10.13 10.54
N TYR A 64 -17.05 11.36 10.13
CA TYR A 64 -17.15 12.54 11.00
C TYR A 64 -18.57 12.85 11.47
N GLU A 65 -19.58 12.14 10.93
CA GLU A 65 -20.97 12.37 11.29
C GLU A 65 -21.24 11.93 12.74
N ARG A 66 -21.89 12.81 13.51
CA ARG A 66 -22.36 12.51 14.84
C ARG A 66 -23.81 12.06 14.78
N GLY A 67 -24.12 10.95 15.42
CA GLY A 67 -25.48 10.43 15.49
C GLY A 67 -25.75 9.68 16.80
N VAL A 68 -27.01 9.39 17.06
CA VAL A 68 -27.41 8.50 18.14
C VAL A 68 -28.30 7.42 17.54
N LEU A 69 -27.89 6.16 17.68
CA LEU A 69 -28.68 5.01 17.23
C LEU A 69 -28.98 4.12 18.44
N ALA A 70 -30.27 3.92 18.73
CA ALA A 70 -30.72 3.10 19.87
C ALA A 70 -30.07 3.48 21.22
N GLY A 71 -29.82 4.78 21.44
CA GLY A 71 -29.19 5.30 22.66
C GLY A 71 -27.65 5.23 22.68
N GLN A 72 -27.02 4.62 21.67
CA GLN A 72 -25.57 4.65 21.50
C GLN A 72 -25.15 5.85 20.67
N THR A 73 -24.21 6.64 21.18
CA THR A 73 -23.59 7.75 20.44
C THR A 73 -22.60 7.20 19.43
N ARG A 74 -22.69 7.69 18.20
CA ARG A 74 -21.69 7.51 17.15
C ARG A 74 -21.03 8.85 16.86
N SER A 75 -19.71 8.86 16.86
CA SER A 75 -18.84 9.98 16.49
C SER A 75 -17.50 9.43 16.00
N THR A 76 -16.65 10.29 15.44
CA THR A 76 -15.26 9.95 15.09
C THR A 76 -14.51 9.34 16.27
N GLU A 77 -14.73 9.90 17.47
CA GLU A 77 -14.11 9.42 18.71
C GLU A 77 -14.46 7.96 19.00
N THR A 78 -15.76 7.65 18.97
CA THR A 78 -16.22 6.28 19.21
C THR A 78 -15.75 5.30 18.14
N LEU A 79 -15.54 5.78 16.90
CA LEU A 79 -14.94 4.97 15.82
C LEU A 79 -13.46 4.70 16.11
N ILE A 80 -12.71 5.71 16.52
CA ILE A 80 -11.30 5.56 16.89
C ILE A 80 -11.16 4.58 18.06
N ASP A 81 -11.98 4.73 19.10
CA ASP A 81 -11.99 3.82 20.25
C ASP A 81 -12.33 2.37 19.83
N THR A 82 -13.32 2.21 18.95
CA THR A 82 -13.67 0.92 18.33
C THR A 82 -12.46 0.32 17.60
N LEU A 83 -11.79 1.09 16.73
CA LEU A 83 -10.63 0.63 15.97
C LEU A 83 -9.45 0.22 16.87
N CYS A 84 -9.28 0.90 18.00
CA CYS A 84 -8.26 0.58 18.99
C CYS A 84 -8.58 -0.67 19.83
N ALA A 85 -9.86 -0.97 20.05
CA ALA A 85 -10.31 -2.03 20.95
C ALA A 85 -10.46 -3.41 20.29
N TYR A 86 -10.86 -3.46 19.02
CA TYR A 86 -11.22 -4.73 18.36
C TYR A 86 -10.05 -5.40 17.63
N SER A 87 -9.96 -6.72 17.78
CA SER A 87 -9.00 -7.58 17.06
C SER A 87 -9.55 -8.06 15.71
N ASP A 88 -8.66 -8.52 14.84
CA ASP A 88 -8.89 -9.02 13.46
C ASP A 88 -10.22 -9.77 13.22
N GLY A 89 -10.65 -10.63 14.14
CA GLY A 89 -11.83 -11.51 13.97
C GLY A 89 -13.20 -10.82 13.96
N GLU A 90 -13.31 -9.60 14.50
CA GLU A 90 -14.60 -8.90 14.68
C GLU A 90 -14.82 -7.75 13.69
N ARG A 91 -13.81 -7.45 12.86
CA ARG A 91 -13.77 -6.21 12.08
C ARG A 91 -14.83 -6.15 10.99
N LEU A 92 -15.06 -7.22 10.23
CA LEU A 92 -15.95 -7.19 9.06
C LEU A 92 -17.36 -6.69 9.38
N LEU A 93 -17.89 -7.04 10.55
CA LEU A 93 -19.25 -6.67 10.97
C LEU A 93 -19.31 -5.44 11.88
N THR A 94 -18.16 -4.96 12.35
CA THR A 94 -18.04 -3.82 13.27
C THR A 94 -17.63 -2.55 12.53
N LEU A 95 -16.90 -2.68 11.42
CA LEU A 95 -16.47 -1.53 10.63
C LEU A 95 -17.65 -0.79 9.99
N PRO A 96 -17.57 0.54 9.84
CA PRO A 96 -18.59 1.30 9.14
C PRO A 96 -18.78 0.81 7.70
N THR A 97 -20.01 0.80 7.20
CA THR A 97 -20.30 0.36 5.83
C THR A 97 -19.53 1.14 4.77
N LYS A 98 -19.32 2.45 4.98
CA LYS A 98 -18.50 3.31 4.11
C LYS A 98 -17.03 2.85 4.03
N ALA A 99 -16.49 2.23 5.08
CA ALA A 99 -15.15 1.66 5.10
C ALA A 99 -15.07 0.42 4.18
N ILE A 100 -15.97 -0.54 4.39
CA ILE A 100 -16.00 -1.81 3.63
C ILE A 100 -16.28 -1.56 2.14
N LEU A 101 -17.30 -0.77 1.83
CA LEU A 101 -17.65 -0.49 0.42
C LEU A 101 -16.58 0.37 -0.27
N GLY A 102 -15.93 1.29 0.47
CA GLY A 102 -14.84 2.09 -0.06
C GLY A 102 -13.60 1.26 -0.44
N GLN A 103 -13.30 0.18 0.30
CA GLN A 103 -12.26 -0.77 -0.09
C GLN A 103 -12.62 -1.46 -1.42
N GLY A 104 -13.86 -1.92 -1.57
CA GLY A 104 -14.36 -2.48 -2.83
C GLY A 104 -14.30 -1.49 -4.00
N PHE A 105 -14.58 -0.21 -3.74
CA PHE A 105 -14.42 0.86 -4.72
C PHE A 105 -12.96 1.03 -5.18
N LEU A 106 -11.98 1.02 -4.27
CA LEU A 106 -10.57 1.10 -4.63
C LEU A 106 -10.12 -0.08 -5.51
N VAL A 107 -10.59 -1.29 -5.21
CA VAL A 107 -10.35 -2.48 -6.05
C VAL A 107 -10.97 -2.32 -7.44
N ALA A 108 -12.20 -1.83 -7.53
CA ALA A 108 -12.86 -1.55 -8.81
C ALA A 108 -12.09 -0.49 -9.62
N LYS A 109 -11.63 0.58 -8.96
CA LYS A 109 -10.83 1.64 -9.57
C LYS A 109 -9.50 1.12 -10.08
N PHE A 110 -8.81 0.29 -9.28
CA PHE A 110 -7.59 -0.40 -9.71
C PHE A 110 -7.81 -1.24 -10.97
N HIS A 111 -8.90 -2.01 -11.03
CA HIS A 111 -9.24 -2.79 -12.23
C HIS A 111 -9.52 -1.91 -13.45
N ALA A 112 -10.21 -0.78 -13.28
CA ALA A 112 -10.47 0.15 -14.36
C ALA A 112 -9.16 0.75 -14.90
N PHE A 113 -8.29 1.28 -14.03
CA PHE A 113 -7.00 1.84 -14.43
C PHE A 113 -6.08 0.79 -15.05
N SER A 114 -6.02 -0.42 -14.48
CA SER A 114 -5.25 -1.52 -15.08
C SER A 114 -5.76 -1.89 -16.48
N ALA A 115 -7.08 -1.85 -16.72
CA ALA A 115 -7.64 -2.08 -18.05
C ALA A 115 -7.31 -0.94 -19.02
N ILE A 116 -7.39 0.32 -18.58
CA ILE A 116 -7.01 1.50 -19.36
C ILE A 116 -5.54 1.42 -19.78
N THR A 117 -4.64 1.14 -18.84
CA THR A 117 -3.20 0.98 -19.10
C THR A 117 -2.94 -0.12 -20.13
N LYS A 118 -3.61 -1.28 -20.01
CA LYS A 118 -3.48 -2.37 -21.00
C LYS A 118 -3.94 -1.95 -22.40
N VAL A 119 -5.04 -1.20 -22.48
CA VAL A 119 -5.52 -0.67 -23.77
C VAL A 119 -4.52 0.32 -24.35
N ALA A 120 -3.97 1.22 -23.53
CA ALA A 120 -2.98 2.20 -23.98
C ALA A 120 -1.73 1.52 -24.55
N VAL A 121 -1.17 0.53 -23.84
CA VAL A 121 -0.03 -0.27 -24.30
C VAL A 121 -0.33 -0.96 -25.65
N ASN A 122 -1.47 -1.63 -25.75
CA ASN A 122 -1.84 -2.39 -26.96
C ASN A 122 -2.23 -1.49 -28.15
N SER A 123 -2.52 -0.22 -27.90
CA SER A 123 -2.91 0.76 -28.92
C SER A 123 -1.76 1.72 -29.27
N PHE A 124 -0.53 1.39 -28.89
CA PHE A 124 0.69 2.15 -29.20
C PHE A 124 0.63 3.63 -28.78
N PHE A 125 0.06 3.89 -27.59
CA PHE A 125 0.17 5.20 -26.97
C PHE A 125 1.64 5.54 -26.70
N SER A 126 1.92 6.82 -26.44
CA SER A 126 3.26 7.26 -26.06
C SER A 126 3.73 6.54 -24.78
N ASP A 127 5.05 6.33 -24.67
CA ASP A 127 5.64 5.74 -23.46
C ASP A 127 5.34 6.61 -22.23
N GLU A 128 5.34 7.93 -22.39
CA GLU A 128 4.99 8.92 -21.35
C GLU A 128 3.56 8.72 -20.82
N ASP A 129 2.55 8.67 -21.70
CA ASP A 129 1.16 8.43 -21.29
C ASP A 129 1.00 7.07 -20.61
N THR A 130 1.70 6.06 -21.11
CA THR A 130 1.67 4.71 -20.53
C THR A 130 2.29 4.70 -19.14
N GLN A 131 3.39 5.43 -18.92
CA GLN A 131 4.02 5.56 -17.60
C GLN A 131 3.13 6.32 -16.62
N GLU A 132 2.50 7.43 -17.03
CA GLU A 132 1.58 8.16 -16.17
C GLU A 132 0.36 7.30 -15.76
N LEU A 133 -0.18 6.50 -16.68
CA LEU A 133 -1.26 5.55 -16.38
C LEU A 133 -0.82 4.44 -15.41
N ARG A 134 0.42 3.94 -15.57
CA ARG A 134 1.02 2.96 -14.64
C ARG A 134 1.19 3.58 -13.24
N LEU A 135 1.68 4.81 -13.14
CA LEU A 135 1.84 5.53 -11.88
C LEU A 135 0.48 5.75 -11.19
N ALA A 136 -0.55 6.17 -11.93
CA ALA A 136 -1.90 6.28 -11.39
C ALA A 136 -2.43 4.93 -10.86
N THR A 137 -2.16 3.83 -11.59
CA THR A 137 -2.53 2.47 -11.16
C THR A 137 -1.79 2.06 -9.88
N LEU A 138 -0.50 2.39 -9.76
CA LEU A 138 0.33 2.14 -8.58
C LEU A 138 -0.18 2.92 -7.37
N ASN A 139 -0.53 4.19 -7.53
CA ASN A 139 -1.06 5.02 -6.44
C ASN A 139 -2.33 4.42 -5.82
N ILE A 140 -3.25 3.92 -6.64
CA ILE A 140 -4.46 3.23 -6.15
C ILE A 140 -4.09 1.97 -5.35
N MET A 141 -3.10 1.21 -5.83
CA MET A 141 -2.60 0.01 -5.16
C MET A 141 -1.92 0.34 -3.82
N PHE A 142 -1.13 1.42 -3.76
CA PHE A 142 -0.50 1.87 -2.52
C PHE A 142 -1.51 2.36 -1.49
N THR A 143 -2.65 2.95 -1.90
CA THR A 143 -3.73 3.27 -0.97
C THR A 143 -4.35 2.01 -0.36
N LEU A 144 -4.57 0.95 -1.16
CA LEU A 144 -5.01 -0.35 -0.64
C LEU A 144 -3.99 -0.95 0.33
N MET A 145 -2.70 -0.89 0.00
CA MET A 145 -1.62 -1.36 0.86
C MET A 145 -1.53 -0.56 2.16
N ALA A 146 -1.67 0.76 2.11
CA ALA A 146 -1.63 1.62 3.30
C ALA A 146 -2.78 1.29 4.27
N GLU A 147 -3.99 1.08 3.75
CA GLU A 147 -5.13 0.62 4.54
C GLU A 147 -4.83 -0.72 5.22
N ASP A 148 -4.27 -1.68 4.47
CA ASP A 148 -3.84 -2.98 4.97
C ASP A 148 -2.76 -2.90 6.07
N VAL A 149 -1.78 -1.99 5.92
CA VAL A 149 -0.71 -1.76 6.90
C VAL A 149 -1.27 -1.10 8.16
N TYR A 150 -2.15 -0.10 8.04
CA TYR A 150 -2.78 0.53 9.21
C TYR A 150 -3.58 -0.50 10.02
N MET A 151 -4.34 -1.35 9.34
CA MET A 151 -5.09 -2.43 9.99
C MET A 151 -4.18 -3.43 10.70
N SER A 152 -3.07 -3.82 10.05
CA SER A 152 -2.02 -4.70 10.62
C SER A 152 -1.39 -4.09 11.89
N LEU A 153 -1.09 -2.79 11.87
CA LEU A 153 -0.53 -2.08 13.03
C LEU A 153 -1.54 -1.97 14.18
N LEU A 154 -2.82 -1.75 13.89
CA LEU A 154 -3.87 -1.76 14.91
C LEU A 154 -4.05 -3.14 15.57
N ASP A 155 -3.64 -4.24 14.92
CA ASP A 155 -3.63 -5.59 15.50
C ASP A 155 -2.38 -5.90 16.33
N ASP A 156 -1.39 -5.01 16.37
CA ASP A 156 -0.20 -5.23 17.21
C ASP A 156 -0.51 -4.91 18.67
N PRO A 157 -0.50 -5.88 19.61
CA PRO A 157 -0.74 -5.61 21.02
C PRO A 157 0.35 -4.76 21.67
N ASN A 158 1.55 -4.71 21.10
CA ASN A 158 2.68 -3.97 21.68
C ASN A 158 2.76 -2.51 21.22
N LEU A 159 1.86 -2.08 20.33
CA LEU A 159 1.84 -0.71 19.85
C LEU A 159 1.40 0.26 20.95
N ASN A 160 2.16 1.34 21.13
CA ASN A 160 1.86 2.42 22.05
C ASN A 160 0.45 2.97 21.81
N GLU A 161 -0.31 3.22 22.88
CA GLU A 161 -1.72 3.63 22.80
C GLU A 161 -1.92 4.95 22.03
N THR A 162 -1.08 5.95 22.26
CA THR A 162 -1.18 7.23 21.54
C THR A 162 -0.85 7.07 20.06
N VAL A 163 0.14 6.23 19.73
CA VAL A 163 0.48 5.91 18.34
C VAL A 163 -0.65 5.12 17.67
N ARG A 164 -1.23 4.13 18.36
CA ARG A 164 -2.40 3.36 17.90
C ARG A 164 -3.55 4.29 17.55
N ARG A 165 -3.82 5.26 18.42
CA ARG A 165 -4.85 6.27 18.21
C ARG A 165 -4.59 7.14 16.98
N ALA A 166 -3.35 7.61 16.80
CA ALA A 166 -2.97 8.39 15.61
C ALA A 166 -3.11 7.59 14.30
N ILE A 167 -2.84 6.28 14.34
CA ILE A 167 -3.08 5.37 13.20
C ILE A 167 -4.57 5.23 12.93
N ALA A 168 -5.39 5.02 13.97
CA ALA A 168 -6.85 4.93 13.83
C ALA A 168 -7.46 6.23 13.26
N GLU A 169 -6.98 7.39 13.69
CA GLU A 169 -7.34 8.70 13.14
C GLU A 169 -6.99 8.80 11.65
N SER A 170 -5.75 8.44 11.30
CA SER A 170 -5.27 8.45 9.90
C SER A 170 -6.03 7.46 9.02
N LEU A 171 -6.44 6.31 9.56
CA LEU A 171 -7.26 5.34 8.86
C LEU A 171 -8.70 5.83 8.65
N ALA A 172 -9.30 6.49 9.65
CA ALA A 172 -10.62 7.12 9.51
C ALA A 172 -10.60 8.23 8.45
N GLU A 173 -9.55 9.05 8.43
CA GLU A 173 -9.30 10.08 7.41
C GLU A 173 -9.11 9.46 6.02
N LEU A 174 -8.30 8.40 5.91
CA LEU A 174 -8.14 7.63 4.67
C LEU A 174 -9.48 7.06 4.20
N TRP A 175 -10.35 6.59 5.08
CA TRP A 175 -11.65 6.08 4.69
C TRP A 175 -12.63 7.14 4.22
N GLU A 176 -12.55 8.34 4.80
CA GLU A 176 -13.41 9.45 4.44
C GLU A 176 -13.03 10.04 3.09
N HIS A 177 -11.75 10.32 2.88
CA HIS A 177 -11.25 11.05 1.72
C HIS A 177 -10.63 10.16 0.64
N ARG A 178 -10.31 8.90 0.97
CA ARG A 178 -9.75 7.89 0.04
C ARG A 178 -8.55 8.42 -0.73
N LEU A 179 -8.71 8.61 -2.04
CA LEU A 179 -7.67 9.08 -2.97
C LEU A 179 -7.64 10.61 -3.10
N ASP A 180 -8.19 11.36 -2.15
CA ASP A 180 -8.07 12.81 -2.14
C ASP A 180 -6.57 13.19 -2.02
N PRO A 181 -6.01 13.83 -3.08
CA PRO A 181 -4.61 14.21 -3.10
C PRO A 181 -4.26 15.29 -2.05
N ASN A 182 -5.25 15.97 -1.46
CA ASN A 182 -5.01 16.98 -0.43
C ASN A 182 -4.79 16.38 0.97
N VAL A 183 -5.06 15.08 1.15
CA VAL A 183 -5.16 14.46 2.48
C VAL A 183 -4.14 13.33 2.68
N LEU A 184 -3.74 12.62 1.62
CA LEU A 184 -2.86 11.44 1.71
C LEU A 184 -1.38 11.80 1.95
N SER A 185 -0.98 11.95 3.22
CA SER A 185 0.41 12.25 3.60
C SER A 185 1.37 11.04 3.70
N VAL A 186 0.93 9.79 3.45
CA VAL A 186 1.77 8.60 3.72
C VAL A 186 1.83 7.55 2.60
N ALA A 187 0.91 7.58 1.62
CA ALA A 187 1.07 6.81 0.38
C ALA A 187 2.42 7.04 -0.35
N PRO A 188 3.01 8.26 -0.35
CA PRO A 188 4.31 8.50 -1.01
C PRO A 188 5.49 7.75 -0.39
N VAL A 189 5.41 7.40 0.89
CA VAL A 189 6.50 6.77 1.63
C VAL A 189 6.66 5.29 1.22
N LEU A 190 5.53 4.57 1.09
CA LEU A 190 5.53 3.21 0.56
C LEU A 190 5.84 3.19 -0.95
N ASP A 191 5.35 4.19 -1.69
CA ASP A 191 5.68 4.37 -3.11
C ASP A 191 7.19 4.47 -3.34
N ALA A 192 7.88 5.33 -2.59
CA ALA A 192 9.33 5.50 -2.72
C ALA A 192 10.09 4.18 -2.48
N VAL A 193 9.77 3.46 -1.40
CA VAL A 193 10.47 2.22 -1.03
C VAL A 193 10.27 1.14 -2.10
N TRP A 194 9.07 1.01 -2.65
CA TRP A 194 8.77 0.03 -3.70
C TRP A 194 9.31 0.43 -5.08
N THR A 195 9.27 1.72 -5.42
CA THR A 195 9.85 2.25 -6.66
C THR A 195 11.36 2.02 -6.69
N VAL A 196 12.05 2.23 -5.57
CA VAL A 196 13.49 1.96 -5.47
C VAL A 196 13.77 0.45 -5.53
N ARG A 197 12.97 -0.37 -4.83
CA ARG A 197 13.10 -1.84 -4.90
C ARG A 197 13.02 -2.35 -6.35
N ASP A 198 12.14 -1.78 -7.16
CA ASP A 198 11.99 -2.18 -8.56
C ASP A 198 13.27 -1.98 -9.39
N GLN A 199 14.02 -0.94 -9.06
CA GLN A 199 15.26 -0.59 -9.74
C GLN A 199 16.46 -1.42 -9.26
N ILE A 200 16.35 -2.03 -8.08
CA ILE A 200 17.41 -2.83 -7.47
C ILE A 200 17.14 -4.30 -7.76
N ALA A 201 17.75 -4.82 -8.83
CA ALA A 201 17.80 -6.26 -9.04
C ALA A 201 18.65 -6.89 -7.91
N PRO A 202 18.09 -7.79 -7.07
CA PRO A 202 18.82 -8.34 -5.95
C PRO A 202 19.99 -9.19 -6.44
N ASN A 203 21.20 -8.82 -6.02
CA ASN A 203 22.40 -9.59 -6.23
C ASN A 203 22.57 -10.49 -5.00
N PHE A 204 21.85 -11.61 -4.99
CA PHE A 204 21.76 -12.53 -3.85
C PHE A 204 23.10 -12.75 -3.15
N GLY A 205 24.19 -12.97 -3.90
CA GLY A 205 25.56 -12.79 -3.40
C GLY A 205 25.79 -13.56 -2.10
N THR A 206 26.27 -12.89 -1.06
CA THR A 206 26.50 -13.47 0.28
C THR A 206 25.22 -13.65 1.11
N MET A 207 24.05 -13.28 0.56
CA MET A 207 22.75 -13.21 1.23
C MET A 207 22.71 -12.22 2.40
N ILE A 208 23.66 -11.28 2.51
CA ILE A 208 23.67 -10.26 3.58
C ILE A 208 22.87 -9.01 3.18
N GLY A 209 22.80 -8.70 1.87
CA GLY A 209 21.97 -7.58 1.36
C GLY A 209 22.55 -6.19 1.59
N THR A 210 23.85 -6.07 1.89
CA THR A 210 24.50 -4.78 2.18
C THR A 210 24.51 -3.82 0.99
N SER A 211 24.73 -4.34 -0.22
CA SER A 211 24.74 -3.54 -1.45
C SER A 211 23.35 -3.00 -1.77
N GLU A 212 22.32 -3.83 -1.66
CA GLU A 212 20.93 -3.45 -1.86
C GLU A 212 20.47 -2.46 -0.79
N LEU A 213 20.84 -2.67 0.47
CA LEU A 213 20.54 -1.74 1.56
C LEU A 213 21.20 -0.37 1.34
N LEU A 214 22.44 -0.35 0.84
CA LEU A 214 23.13 0.89 0.51
C LEU A 214 22.40 1.63 -0.62
N LEU A 215 22.03 0.93 -1.70
CA LEU A 215 21.28 1.51 -2.81
C LEU A 215 19.91 2.06 -2.37
N LEU A 216 19.18 1.31 -1.54
CA LEU A 216 17.94 1.77 -0.91
C LEU A 216 18.16 3.05 -0.10
N SER A 217 19.21 3.07 0.73
CA SER A 217 19.49 4.20 1.62
C SER A 217 19.98 5.45 0.88
N ILE A 218 20.58 5.30 -0.30
CA ILE A 218 20.97 6.43 -1.17
C ILE A 218 19.74 7.02 -1.88
N ALA A 219 18.80 6.18 -2.30
CA ALA A 219 17.66 6.62 -3.09
C ALA A 219 16.49 7.16 -2.25
N LEU A 220 16.44 6.84 -0.95
CA LEU A 220 15.38 7.24 -0.04
C LEU A 220 15.77 8.44 0.84
N ASP A 221 14.77 9.07 1.46
CA ASP A 221 14.87 10.34 2.17
C ASP A 221 15.50 10.25 3.57
N ASP A 222 15.62 11.41 4.24
CA ASP A 222 16.12 11.51 5.62
C ASP A 222 15.29 10.68 6.62
N ASN A 223 14.00 10.47 6.38
CA ASN A 223 13.16 9.67 7.28
C ASN A 223 13.55 8.20 7.19
N TRP A 224 13.82 7.69 5.98
CA TRP A 224 14.38 6.36 5.78
C TRP A 224 15.74 6.20 6.45
N GLN A 225 16.65 7.16 6.29
CA GLN A 225 17.97 7.11 6.92
C GLN A 225 17.89 7.06 8.46
N LYS A 226 16.96 7.82 9.05
CA LYS A 226 16.68 7.78 10.49
C LYS A 226 16.08 6.45 10.92
N PHE A 227 15.16 5.89 10.12
CA PHE A 227 14.59 4.57 10.37
C PHE A 227 15.69 3.50 10.43
N ILE A 228 16.52 3.43 9.40
CA ILE A 228 17.62 2.46 9.31
C ILE A 228 18.61 2.64 10.47
N SER A 229 19.08 3.87 10.74
CA SER A 229 20.04 4.11 11.82
C SER A 229 19.50 3.79 13.22
N THR A 230 18.18 3.90 13.43
CA THR A 230 17.54 3.60 14.73
C THR A 230 17.19 2.12 14.87
N GLN A 231 16.80 1.45 13.79
CA GLN A 231 16.18 0.12 13.82
C GLN A 231 17.09 -1.02 13.34
N LEU A 232 18.28 -0.74 12.81
CA LEU A 232 19.25 -1.76 12.37
C LEU A 232 19.69 -2.74 13.48
N GLY A 233 19.51 -2.39 14.76
CA GLY A 233 19.76 -3.31 15.87
C GLY A 233 18.66 -4.35 16.11
N ASN A 234 17.49 -4.18 15.48
CA ASN A 234 16.33 -5.05 15.67
C ASN A 234 16.35 -6.21 14.66
N SER A 235 16.47 -7.44 15.17
CA SER A 235 16.50 -8.65 14.34
C SER A 235 15.25 -8.87 13.49
N ASP A 236 14.09 -8.43 14.00
CA ASP A 236 12.82 -8.53 13.27
C ASP A 236 12.83 -7.61 12.05
N VAL A 237 13.31 -6.37 12.23
CA VAL A 237 13.47 -5.38 11.16
C VAL A 237 14.45 -5.88 10.11
N ILE A 238 15.64 -6.33 10.52
CA ILE A 238 16.65 -6.88 9.61
C ILE A 238 16.06 -8.02 8.78
N SER A 239 15.39 -8.99 9.42
CA SER A 239 14.81 -10.14 8.72
C SER A 239 13.70 -9.72 7.76
N SER A 240 12.84 -8.78 8.16
CA SER A 240 11.77 -8.24 7.30
C SER A 240 12.32 -7.47 6.08
N MET A 241 13.47 -6.82 6.26
CA MET A 241 14.18 -6.09 5.23
C MET A 241 14.84 -7.05 4.24
N GLU A 242 15.42 -8.15 4.72
CA GLU A 242 15.94 -9.22 3.85
C GLU A 242 14.80 -9.83 3.01
N GLU A 243 13.64 -10.12 3.61
CA GLU A 243 12.48 -10.61 2.85
C GLU A 243 12.03 -9.61 1.78
N PHE A 244 12.02 -8.31 2.11
CA PHE A 244 11.66 -7.25 1.19
C PHE A 244 12.65 -7.15 0.02
N ILE A 245 13.94 -7.04 0.31
CA ILE A 245 15.01 -6.84 -0.67
C ILE A 245 15.12 -8.05 -1.60
N PHE A 246 15.22 -9.27 -1.03
CA PHE A 246 15.43 -10.47 -1.84
C PHE A 246 14.15 -10.96 -2.52
N GLY A 247 12.97 -10.54 -2.04
CA GLY A 247 11.70 -11.05 -2.53
C GLY A 247 11.53 -12.56 -2.28
N LEU A 248 12.11 -13.03 -1.17
CA LEU A 248 12.10 -14.39 -0.69
C LEU A 248 11.55 -14.43 0.74
N SER A 249 11.04 -15.58 1.17
CA SER A 249 10.66 -15.74 2.58
C SER A 249 11.89 -15.92 3.47
N PHE A 250 11.75 -15.63 4.75
CA PHE A 250 12.76 -15.92 5.77
C PHE A 250 13.19 -17.39 5.75
N GLU A 251 12.25 -18.31 5.50
CA GLU A 251 12.52 -19.75 5.39
C GLU A 251 13.41 -20.04 4.18
N ASP A 252 13.11 -19.45 3.02
CA ASP A 252 13.91 -19.60 1.80
C ASP A 252 15.32 -19.02 2.00
N ILE A 253 15.42 -17.83 2.59
CA ILE A 253 16.71 -17.18 2.89
C ILE A 253 17.52 -18.06 3.84
N SER A 254 16.89 -18.63 4.87
CA SER A 254 17.52 -19.52 5.83
C SER A 254 17.98 -20.83 5.19
N LEU A 255 17.18 -21.38 4.28
CA LEU A 255 17.51 -22.57 3.50
C LEU A 255 18.73 -22.32 2.61
N ILE A 256 18.74 -21.22 1.85
CA ILE A 256 19.86 -20.84 0.98
C ILE A 256 21.15 -20.65 1.80
N ARG A 257 21.09 -19.94 2.93
CA ARG A 257 22.24 -19.76 3.83
C ARG A 257 22.77 -21.09 4.37
N THR A 258 21.87 -22.01 4.73
CA THR A 258 22.25 -23.35 5.19
C THR A 258 22.93 -24.14 4.06
N GLU A 259 22.41 -24.05 2.85
CA GLU A 259 22.96 -24.76 1.70
C GLU A 259 24.32 -24.21 1.24
N LEU A 260 24.50 -22.89 1.26
CA LEU A 260 25.80 -22.25 1.03
C LEU A 260 26.85 -22.77 2.01
N LYS A 261 26.50 -22.84 3.29
CA LYS A 261 27.39 -23.38 4.33
C LYS A 261 27.70 -24.85 4.11
N ASN A 262 26.71 -25.67 3.75
CA ASN A 262 26.88 -27.10 3.52
C ASN A 262 27.77 -27.38 2.30
N ARG A 263 27.65 -26.58 1.24
CA ARG A 263 28.46 -26.69 0.01
C ARG A 263 29.81 -25.98 0.10
N GLY A 264 30.09 -25.25 1.18
CA GLY A 264 31.30 -24.43 1.33
C GLY A 264 31.35 -23.25 0.36
N LEU A 265 30.21 -22.80 -0.14
CA LEU A 265 30.08 -21.67 -1.06
C LEU A 265 29.92 -20.36 -0.27
N THR A 266 30.55 -19.30 -0.75
CA THR A 266 30.51 -17.97 -0.12
C THR A 266 29.47 -17.04 -0.73
N ALA A 267 29.00 -17.35 -1.95
CA ALA A 267 28.03 -16.54 -2.67
C ALA A 267 27.15 -17.39 -3.59
N ILE A 268 25.98 -16.85 -3.96
CA ILE A 268 25.04 -17.45 -4.91
C ILE A 268 24.59 -16.44 -5.97
N GLY A 269 24.49 -16.89 -7.22
CA GLY A 269 23.91 -16.13 -8.31
C GLY A 269 22.38 -16.22 -8.36
N ARG A 270 21.76 -15.28 -9.08
CA ARG A 270 20.29 -15.23 -9.27
C ARG A 270 19.70 -16.49 -9.90
N ASP A 271 20.42 -17.10 -10.83
CA ASP A 271 19.95 -18.26 -11.59
C ASP A 271 20.04 -19.56 -10.78
N GLU A 272 20.86 -19.59 -9.73
CA GLU A 272 21.07 -20.73 -8.85
C GLU A 272 20.02 -20.80 -7.72
N VAL A 273 19.44 -19.66 -7.33
CA VAL A 273 18.43 -19.58 -6.26
C VAL A 273 17.24 -20.53 -6.50
N PRO A 274 16.61 -20.56 -7.70
CA PRO A 274 15.51 -21.48 -7.97
C PRO A 274 15.89 -22.95 -7.91
N GLU A 275 17.17 -23.30 -8.15
CA GLU A 275 17.65 -24.68 -8.03
C GLU A 275 17.68 -25.17 -6.57
N ILE A 276 17.85 -24.24 -5.62
CA ILE A 276 17.89 -24.56 -4.19
C ILE A 276 16.48 -24.60 -3.59
N ILE A 277 15.64 -23.59 -3.88
CA ILE A 277 14.33 -23.44 -3.23
C ILE A 277 13.16 -24.03 -4.05
N GLY A 278 13.41 -24.41 -5.31
CA GLY A 278 12.40 -25.04 -6.18
C GLY A 278 11.39 -24.06 -6.79
N HIS A 279 11.53 -22.76 -6.55
CA HIS A 279 10.71 -21.72 -7.17
C HIS A 279 11.51 -20.44 -7.44
N LYS A 280 11.01 -19.59 -8.33
CA LYS A 280 11.61 -18.27 -8.57
C LYS A 280 11.19 -17.31 -7.46
N GLY A 281 12.10 -16.41 -7.08
CA GLY A 281 11.74 -15.22 -6.29
C GLY A 281 10.79 -14.30 -7.05
N THR A 282 10.24 -13.29 -6.38
CA THR A 282 9.36 -12.31 -7.03
C THR A 282 10.09 -11.61 -8.19
N GLY A 283 9.56 -11.73 -9.41
CA GLY A 283 10.17 -11.22 -10.65
C GLY A 283 9.89 -9.74 -10.95
N SER A 284 10.29 -9.32 -12.16
CA SER A 284 10.09 -7.96 -12.71
C SER A 284 8.62 -7.51 -12.71
N ASN A 285 8.42 -6.19 -12.68
CA ASN A 285 7.39 -5.52 -11.91
C ASN A 285 6.51 -4.61 -12.81
N GLU A 286 6.29 -5.03 -14.06
CA GLU A 286 5.47 -4.28 -15.01
C GLU A 286 3.97 -4.20 -14.61
N ASP A 287 3.49 -5.16 -13.79
CA ASP A 287 2.12 -5.17 -13.27
C ASP A 287 2.12 -4.80 -11.76
N PRO A 288 1.45 -3.70 -11.35
CA PRO A 288 1.23 -3.33 -9.95
C PRO A 288 0.71 -4.46 -9.04
N ARG A 289 0.03 -5.47 -9.60
CA ARG A 289 -0.40 -6.67 -8.86
C ARG A 289 0.77 -7.47 -8.27
N VAL A 290 1.95 -7.43 -8.89
CA VAL A 290 3.14 -8.13 -8.41
C VAL A 290 3.60 -7.57 -7.07
N PHE A 291 3.62 -6.24 -6.93
CA PHE A 291 3.91 -5.52 -5.69
C PHE A 291 2.94 -5.94 -4.57
N TYR A 292 1.64 -5.82 -4.83
CA TYR A 292 0.62 -6.15 -3.83
C TYR A 292 0.65 -7.64 -3.44
N ARG A 293 0.91 -8.55 -4.39
CA ARG A 293 1.10 -9.98 -4.09
C ARG A 293 2.32 -10.23 -3.22
N ALA A 294 3.45 -9.58 -3.52
CA ALA A 294 4.67 -9.73 -2.73
C ALA A 294 4.51 -9.19 -1.30
N TYR A 295 3.80 -8.07 -1.13
CA TYR A 295 3.40 -7.56 0.18
C TYR A 295 2.50 -8.55 0.93
N THR A 296 1.38 -8.97 0.32
CA THR A 296 0.40 -9.84 0.96
C THR A 296 0.98 -11.20 1.34
N GLN A 297 1.88 -11.75 0.52
CA GLN A 297 2.62 -12.98 0.85
C GLN A 297 3.50 -12.80 2.09
N ARG A 298 4.30 -11.72 2.17
CA ARG A 298 5.12 -11.44 3.36
C ARG A 298 4.26 -11.21 4.61
N ARG A 299 3.16 -10.47 4.49
CA ARG A 299 2.20 -10.27 5.59
C ARG A 299 1.60 -11.59 6.07
N ASN A 300 1.17 -12.46 5.15
CA ASN A 300 0.60 -13.76 5.49
C ASN A 300 1.64 -14.65 6.19
N ASN A 301 2.89 -14.63 5.73
CA ASN A 301 3.99 -15.36 6.34
C ASN A 301 4.28 -14.84 7.77
N ALA A 302 4.38 -13.52 7.94
CA ALA A 302 4.55 -12.88 9.24
C ALA A 302 3.42 -13.27 10.22
N ASN A 303 2.17 -13.21 9.77
CA ASN A 303 1.01 -13.63 10.57
C ASN A 303 1.03 -15.13 10.90
N ALA A 304 1.42 -15.99 9.96
CA ALA A 304 1.59 -17.41 10.21
C ALA A 304 2.68 -17.68 11.26
N ARG A 305 3.84 -16.99 11.16
CA ARG A 305 4.92 -17.09 12.15
C ARG A 305 4.48 -16.61 13.51
N LYS A 306 3.77 -15.48 13.60
CA LYS A 306 3.21 -14.94 14.85
C LYS A 306 2.29 -15.97 15.52
N ARG A 307 1.37 -16.58 14.77
CA ARG A 307 0.46 -17.63 15.28
C ARG A 307 1.16 -18.91 15.72
N LEU A 308 2.20 -19.32 15.00
CA LEU A 308 2.96 -20.54 15.28
C LEU A 308 4.13 -20.32 16.24
N SER A 309 4.36 -19.07 16.68
CA SER A 309 5.58 -18.65 17.40
C SER A 309 6.86 -19.11 16.70
N ALA A 310 6.86 -19.10 15.37
CA ALA A 310 7.98 -19.52 14.55
C ALA A 310 9.04 -18.41 14.45
N LYS A 311 10.27 -18.81 14.07
CA LYS A 311 11.38 -17.88 13.83
C LYS A 311 11.14 -17.06 12.56
N GLY A 312 11.78 -15.89 12.50
CA GLY A 312 11.68 -14.96 11.38
C GLY A 312 10.87 -13.73 11.75
N PRO A 313 10.66 -12.82 10.77
CA PRO A 313 10.00 -11.55 11.04
C PRO A 313 8.51 -11.76 11.31
N TRP A 314 8.00 -11.13 12.37
CA TRP A 314 6.59 -11.12 12.76
C TRP A 314 5.83 -9.90 12.21
N LYS A 315 6.56 -8.96 11.59
CA LYS A 315 6.04 -7.81 10.88
C LYS A 315 6.71 -7.64 9.53
N THR A 316 6.02 -7.02 8.59
CA THR A 316 6.63 -6.62 7.32
C THR A 316 7.49 -5.37 7.50
N LEU A 317 8.38 -5.11 6.54
CA LEU A 317 9.17 -3.88 6.51
C LEU A 317 8.25 -2.64 6.47
N GLU A 318 7.14 -2.74 5.73
CA GLU A 318 6.12 -1.71 5.65
C GLU A 318 5.50 -1.41 7.01
N ASP A 319 5.16 -2.45 7.79
CA ASP A 319 4.63 -2.25 9.15
C ASP A 319 5.67 -1.51 10.03
N HIS A 320 6.93 -1.97 10.04
CA HIS A 320 7.99 -1.35 10.84
C HIS A 320 8.24 0.11 10.46
N TYR A 321 8.34 0.38 9.17
CA TYR A 321 8.64 1.71 8.69
C TYR A 321 7.48 2.67 8.96
N MET A 322 6.24 2.22 8.73
CA MET A 322 5.05 3.02 9.01
C MET A 322 4.88 3.30 10.49
N GLN A 323 5.07 2.29 11.35
CA GLN A 323 5.09 2.49 12.80
C GLN A 323 6.11 3.55 13.20
N PHE A 324 7.34 3.47 12.67
CA PHE A 324 8.38 4.46 12.94
C PHE A 324 7.98 5.88 12.53
N ILE A 325 7.35 6.06 11.36
CA ILE A 325 6.88 7.37 10.92
C ILE A 325 5.85 7.97 11.89
N PHE A 326 4.90 7.16 12.37
CA PHE A 326 3.92 7.63 13.36
C PHE A 326 4.57 7.97 14.71
N GLU A 327 5.50 7.14 15.18
CA GLU A 327 6.27 7.40 16.40
C GLU A 327 7.05 8.72 16.30
N GLN A 328 7.71 8.98 15.17
CA GLN A 328 8.44 10.22 14.94
C GLN A 328 7.53 11.45 14.87
N LYS A 329 6.37 11.34 14.19
CA LYS A 329 5.37 12.42 14.15
C LYS A 329 4.87 12.75 15.57
N HIS A 330 4.59 11.72 16.37
CA HIS A 330 4.17 11.88 17.76
C HIS A 330 5.26 12.54 18.63
N ILE A 331 6.52 12.11 18.53
CA ILE A 331 7.64 12.73 19.27
C ILE A 331 7.78 14.21 18.90
N LYS A 332 7.69 14.56 17.61
CA LYS A 332 7.78 15.96 17.16
C LYS A 332 6.61 16.81 17.67
N ALA A 333 5.39 16.28 17.67
CA ALA A 333 4.22 16.97 18.20
C ALA A 333 4.36 17.28 19.70
N ASN A 334 4.91 16.34 20.48
CA ASN A 334 5.13 16.54 21.92
C ASN A 334 6.33 17.47 22.23
N ASN A 335 7.36 17.49 21.39
CA ASN A 335 8.54 18.34 21.59
C ASN A 335 8.38 19.77 21.04
N GLY A 336 7.43 20.00 20.12
CA GLY A 336 7.12 21.32 19.53
C GLY A 336 6.07 22.13 20.30
N GLY A 337 5.59 21.63 21.45
CA GLY A 337 4.60 22.25 22.31
C GLY A 337 5.15 23.04 23.50
N ASN A 338 6.43 23.47 23.46
CA ASN A 338 7.04 24.36 24.45
C ASN A 338 7.37 25.73 23.85
#